data_AF-A0A432TF97-F1
#
_entry.id   AF-A0A432TF97-F1
#
_cell.length_a   1.000
_cell.length_b   1.000
_cell.length_c   1.000
_cell.angle_alpha   90.00
_cell.angle_beta   90.00
_cell.angle_gamma   90.00
#
_symmetry.space_group_name_H-M   'P 1'
#
loop_
_entity.id
_entity.type
_entity.pdbx_description
1 polymer ?
#
loop_
_entity_poly.entity_id
_entity_poly.type
_entity_poly.pdbx_seq_one_letter_code
_entity_poly.pdbx_strand_id
1 'polypeptide(L)'
;MKKLSIVLCGILLVGCSVHDVKNIPNPLPFAIPSSVSDSVSKTVSDVMPTSVPNPFKKSNIKKEYFTGGKLRSEFIMSDKNPQSGLLKRYGYDGKLISTVTLENGIKHGTETLYDPEGHMLRKTPYVHGHKEGEEKAYYPNGEVMVYVTYVNGVKHGPAAKYNPDGTINQKATYKNGVLQEE
;
A
#
# COMPACT_ATOMS: atom_id res chain seq x y z
N MET A 1 24.38 -19.04 7.66
CA MET A 1 22.98 -18.93 8.14
C MET A 1 22.53 -17.50 7.88
N LYS A 2 21.69 -17.28 6.84
CA LYS A 2 21.32 -15.93 6.37
C LYS A 2 20.27 -15.33 7.32
N LYS A 3 20.57 -14.17 7.90
CA LYS A 3 19.63 -13.39 8.72
C LYS A 3 18.51 -12.88 7.81
N LEU A 4 17.30 -13.39 8.02
CA LEU A 4 16.08 -12.93 7.39
C LEU A 4 15.70 -11.60 8.05
N SER A 5 16.01 -10.48 7.41
CA SER A 5 15.55 -9.16 7.82
C SER A 5 14.04 -9.08 7.60
N ILE A 6 13.28 -9.35 8.66
CA ILE A 6 11.82 -9.20 8.67
C ILE A 6 11.53 -7.70 8.51
N VAL A 7 10.92 -7.35 7.38
CA VAL A 7 10.33 -6.02 7.15
C VAL A 7 9.29 -5.81 8.25
N LEU A 8 9.60 -5.00 9.25
CA LEU A 8 8.69 -4.67 10.33
C LEU A 8 7.49 -3.92 9.74
N CYS A 9 6.40 -4.65 9.49
CA CYS A 9 5.11 -4.07 9.16
C CYS A 9 4.67 -3.25 10.40
N GLY A 10 4.56 -1.93 10.25
CA GLY A 10 4.33 -0.96 11.33
C GLY A 10 2.97 -1.03 12.03
N ILE A 11 2.46 -2.23 12.30
CA ILE A 11 1.30 -2.48 13.15
C ILE A 11 1.82 -2.79 14.56
N LEU A 12 2.16 -1.74 15.30
CA LEU A 12 2.55 -1.86 16.70
C LEU A 12 1.29 -2.10 17.55
N LEU A 13 1.25 -3.26 18.20
CA LEU A 13 0.14 -3.66 19.07
C LEU A 13 0.30 -3.20 20.52
N VAL A 14 1.51 -2.93 21.01
CA VAL A 14 1.77 -2.32 22.32
C VAL A 14 3.14 -1.63 22.29
N GLY A 15 3.33 -0.59 23.12
CA GLY A 15 4.58 0.19 23.22
C GLY A 15 5.82 -0.68 23.45
N CYS A 16 6.78 -0.57 22.54
CA CYS A 16 8.14 -1.00 22.82
C CYS A 16 8.80 0.03 23.75
N SER A 17 9.22 -0.44 24.92
CA SER A 17 10.10 0.29 25.83
C SER A 17 11.41 0.67 25.12
N VAL A 18 11.93 1.82 25.50
CA VAL A 18 12.89 2.65 24.77
C VAL A 18 14.32 2.11 24.88
N HIS A 19 14.65 0.93 24.34
CA HIS A 19 16.00 0.37 24.49
C HIS A 19 16.58 -0.33 23.25
N ASP A 20 16.27 0.12 22.03
CA ASP A 20 17.07 -0.26 20.84
C ASP A 20 16.98 0.77 19.70
N VAL A 21 17.03 2.06 20.03
CA VAL A 21 17.17 3.16 19.04
C VAL A 21 18.66 3.44 18.77
N LYS A 22 19.43 2.45 18.33
CA LYS A 22 20.82 2.66 17.89
C LYS A 22 21.22 1.75 16.72
N ASN A 23 20.53 1.91 15.59
CA ASN A 23 21.10 1.85 14.22
C ASN A 23 19.96 1.82 13.19
N ILE A 24 19.21 2.92 13.14
CA ILE A 24 18.42 3.25 11.97
C ILE A 24 19.42 3.86 10.97
N PRO A 25 19.70 3.26 9.80
CA PRO A 25 20.33 4.04 8.75
C PRO A 25 19.32 5.12 8.38
N ASN A 26 19.64 6.36 8.74
CA ASN A 26 18.96 7.53 8.19
C ASN A 26 18.86 7.35 6.68
N PRO A 27 17.67 7.52 6.06
CA PRO A 27 17.66 7.77 4.63
C PRO A 27 18.44 9.08 4.42
N LEU A 28 19.61 8.97 3.81
CA LEU A 28 20.48 10.10 3.51
C LEU A 28 19.71 11.16 2.71
N PRO A 29 19.94 12.46 2.98
CA PRO A 29 19.36 13.53 2.20
C PRO A 29 20.20 13.67 0.94
N PHE A 30 19.64 13.35 -0.24
CA PHE A 30 20.32 13.66 -1.48
C PHE A 30 19.66 14.84 -2.19
N ALA A 31 20.47 15.89 -2.24
CA ALA A 31 20.28 17.22 -2.76
C ALA A 31 19.45 17.30 -4.05
N ILE A 32 18.57 18.29 -4.07
CA ILE A 32 17.90 18.81 -5.25
C ILE A 32 18.92 19.71 -5.98
N PRO A 33 19.32 19.44 -7.23
CA PRO A 33 19.75 20.51 -8.09
C PRO A 33 18.48 21.22 -8.59
N SER A 34 18.40 22.49 -8.24
CA SER A 34 17.46 23.43 -8.82
C SER A 34 17.66 23.54 -10.33
N SER A 35 16.55 23.89 -11.00
CA SER A 35 16.47 24.63 -12.26
C SER A 35 15.98 23.90 -13.51
N VAL A 36 15.08 24.65 -14.18
CA VAL A 36 14.66 24.70 -15.58
C VAL A 36 13.85 23.56 -16.24
N SER A 37 12.55 23.88 -16.35
CA SER A 37 11.73 23.99 -17.57
C SER A 37 11.54 22.82 -18.56
N ASP A 38 10.26 22.60 -18.84
CA ASP A 38 9.61 22.14 -20.07
C ASP A 38 9.51 20.63 -20.34
N SER A 39 8.33 20.09 -20.04
CA SER A 39 7.87 18.78 -20.50
C SER A 39 7.18 18.90 -21.87
N VAL A 40 7.75 18.25 -22.87
CA VAL A 40 7.11 18.05 -24.19
C VAL A 40 6.36 16.71 -24.18
N SER A 41 5.05 16.76 -24.36
CA SER A 41 4.19 15.61 -24.64
C SER A 41 4.34 15.19 -26.11
N LYS A 42 4.79 13.96 -26.39
CA LYS A 42 4.74 13.37 -27.74
C LYS A 42 3.62 12.33 -27.82
N THR A 43 2.64 12.59 -28.69
CA THR A 43 1.67 11.62 -29.21
C THR A 43 2.15 11.12 -30.56
N VAL A 44 2.26 9.80 -30.73
CA VAL A 44 2.45 9.17 -32.05
C VAL A 44 1.13 8.53 -32.44
N SER A 45 0.66 8.85 -33.65
CA SER A 45 -0.55 8.31 -34.28
C SER A 45 -0.15 7.71 -35.62
N ASP A 46 -0.43 6.43 -35.83
CA ASP A 46 -0.42 5.81 -37.15
C ASP A 46 -1.56 4.77 -37.28
N VAL A 47 -1.99 4.58 -38.52
CA VAL A 47 -3.35 4.23 -39.00
C VAL A 47 -3.63 2.70 -39.07
N MET A 48 -4.90 2.31 -38.91
CA MET A 48 -5.45 0.93 -38.82
C MET A 48 -5.53 0.16 -40.18
N PRO A 49 -5.99 -1.12 -40.24
CA PRO A 49 -7.45 -1.38 -40.29
C PRO A 49 -8.00 -2.71 -39.69
N THR A 50 -9.34 -2.73 -39.59
CA THR A 50 -10.32 -3.84 -39.42
C THR A 50 -10.57 -4.50 -38.05
N SER A 51 -11.60 -3.96 -37.39
CA SER A 51 -12.77 -4.66 -36.80
C SER A 51 -12.60 -6.07 -36.22
N VAL A 52 -12.15 -6.11 -34.96
CA VAL A 52 -12.71 -7.02 -33.96
C VAL A 52 -13.22 -6.12 -32.83
N PRO A 53 -14.47 -6.23 -32.34
CA PRO A 53 -14.89 -5.46 -31.18
C PRO A 53 -14.03 -5.89 -30.01
N ASN A 54 -13.08 -5.04 -29.64
CA ASN A 54 -12.20 -5.25 -28.49
C ASN A 54 -13.09 -5.24 -27.23
N PRO A 55 -13.25 -6.37 -26.50
CA PRO A 55 -14.04 -6.41 -25.27
C PRO A 55 -13.39 -5.61 -24.14
N PHE A 56 -12.13 -5.20 -24.31
CA PHE A 56 -11.43 -4.29 -23.42
C PHE A 56 -11.68 -2.86 -23.86
N LYS A 57 -12.82 -2.32 -23.41
CA LYS A 57 -13.07 -0.89 -23.37
C LYS A 57 -11.80 -0.19 -22.89
N LYS A 58 -11.34 0.79 -23.66
CA LYS A 58 -10.10 1.56 -23.45
C LYS A 58 -10.17 2.15 -22.04
N SER A 59 -9.64 1.45 -21.04
CA SER A 59 -9.63 1.96 -19.68
C SER A 59 -8.78 3.23 -19.72
N ASN A 60 -9.31 4.32 -19.20
CA ASN A 60 -8.55 5.55 -19.11
C ASN A 60 -7.46 5.29 -18.05
N ILE A 61 -6.21 5.18 -18.49
CA ILE A 61 -5.07 4.93 -17.60
C ILE A 61 -4.19 6.18 -17.59
N LYS A 62 -4.03 6.79 -16.42
CA LYS A 62 -3.00 7.82 -16.19
C LYS A 62 -1.76 7.14 -15.64
N LYS A 63 -0.58 7.49 -16.16
CA LYS A 63 0.71 6.96 -15.71
C LYS A 63 1.58 8.10 -15.21
N GLU A 64 2.30 7.86 -14.12
CA GLU A 64 3.34 8.76 -13.63
C GLU A 64 4.67 8.01 -13.59
N TYR A 65 5.77 8.76 -13.73
CA TYR A 65 7.12 8.20 -13.81
C TYR A 65 8.01 8.87 -12.76
N PHE A 66 9.00 8.14 -12.29
CA PHE A 66 10.11 8.71 -11.53
C PHE A 66 11.00 9.58 -12.44
N THR A 67 11.80 10.45 -11.83
CA THR A 67 12.93 11.07 -12.52
C THR A 67 13.82 9.99 -13.13
N GLY A 68 14.04 10.03 -14.44
CA GLY A 68 14.71 8.97 -15.21
C GLY A 68 13.76 8.02 -15.97
N GLY A 69 12.45 8.29 -15.97
CA GLY A 69 11.50 7.64 -16.89
C GLY A 69 10.98 6.26 -16.47
N LYS A 70 11.39 5.75 -15.29
CA LYS A 70 10.84 4.50 -14.75
C LYS A 70 9.42 4.69 -14.25
N LEU A 71 8.55 3.70 -14.48
CA LEU A 71 7.15 3.76 -14.07
C LEU A 71 7.02 3.86 -12.54
N ARG A 72 6.26 4.84 -12.06
CA ARG A 72 6.01 5.10 -10.64
C ARG A 72 4.60 4.70 -10.24
N SER A 73 3.61 5.01 -11.06
CA SER A 73 2.21 4.71 -10.75
C SER A 73 1.37 4.54 -12.01
N GLU A 74 0.30 3.74 -11.89
CA GLU A 74 -0.77 3.63 -12.88
C GLU A 74 -2.11 3.85 -12.17
N PHE A 75 -2.89 4.82 -12.63
CA PHE A 75 -4.26 5.06 -12.18
C PHE A 75 -5.24 4.63 -13.26
N ILE A 76 -5.92 3.51 -13.00
CA ILE A 76 -6.93 2.91 -13.88
C ILE A 76 -8.28 3.49 -13.46
N MET A 77 -8.77 4.46 -14.22
CA MET A 77 -10.00 5.19 -13.92
C MET A 77 -11.24 4.35 -14.16
N SER A 78 -12.27 4.57 -13.34
CA SER A 78 -13.61 4.02 -13.53
C SER A 78 -14.33 4.76 -14.66
N ASP A 79 -15.04 4.02 -15.50
CA ASP A 79 -15.86 4.59 -16.58
C ASP A 79 -16.98 5.50 -16.06
N LYS A 80 -17.52 5.19 -14.88
CA LYS A 80 -18.64 5.93 -14.28
C LYS A 80 -18.18 7.23 -13.62
N ASN A 81 -16.97 7.23 -13.07
CA ASN A 81 -16.41 8.35 -12.35
C ASN A 81 -14.88 8.36 -12.57
N PRO A 82 -14.36 9.24 -13.44
CA PRO A 82 -12.93 9.33 -13.73
C PRO A 82 -12.05 9.74 -12.54
N GLN A 83 -12.64 10.22 -11.42
CA GLN A 83 -11.91 10.49 -10.18
C GLN A 83 -11.79 9.25 -9.28
N SER A 84 -12.54 8.20 -9.59
CA SER A 84 -12.50 6.92 -8.90
C SER A 84 -11.74 5.89 -9.75
N GLY A 85 -11.10 4.92 -9.12
CA GLY A 85 -10.31 3.92 -9.84
C GLY A 85 -9.34 3.15 -8.98
N LEU A 86 -8.56 2.28 -9.64
CA LEU A 86 -7.49 1.53 -9.00
C LEU A 86 -6.15 2.23 -9.23
N LEU A 87 -5.49 2.63 -8.15
CA LEU A 87 -4.13 3.14 -8.19
C LEU A 87 -3.14 2.00 -7.88
N LYS A 88 -2.22 1.75 -8.81
CA LYS A 88 -1.06 0.89 -8.63
C LYS A 88 0.18 1.76 -8.43
N ARG A 89 1.07 1.37 -7.52
CA ARG A 89 2.38 2.03 -7.34
C ARG A 89 3.50 1.02 -7.44
N TYR A 90 4.62 1.47 -8.00
CA TYR A 90 5.79 0.67 -8.27
C TYR A 90 7.01 1.26 -7.57
N GLY A 91 7.92 0.38 -7.13
CA GLY A 91 9.25 0.76 -6.66
C GLY A 91 10.14 1.22 -7.82
N TYR A 92 11.30 1.80 -7.50
CA TYR A 92 12.27 2.22 -8.53
C TYR A 92 12.91 1.05 -9.28
N ASP A 93 12.77 -0.17 -8.74
CA ASP A 93 13.12 -1.45 -9.38
C ASP A 93 12.02 -1.94 -10.34
N GLY A 94 10.89 -1.23 -10.44
CA GLY A 94 9.76 -1.57 -11.29
C GLY A 94 8.79 -2.59 -10.69
N LYS A 95 9.01 -3.03 -9.44
CA LYS A 95 8.13 -4.00 -8.78
C LYS A 95 6.89 -3.34 -8.19
N LEU A 96 5.76 -4.03 -8.21
CA LEU A 96 4.52 -3.55 -7.61
C LEU A 96 4.66 -3.52 -6.09
N ILE A 97 4.48 -2.36 -5.48
CA ILE A 97 4.61 -2.19 -4.02
C ILE A 97 3.26 -1.91 -3.34
N SER A 98 2.28 -1.39 -4.07
CA SER A 98 0.94 -1.17 -3.51
C SER A 98 -0.16 -1.11 -4.56
N THR A 99 -1.36 -1.55 -4.18
CA THR A 99 -2.61 -1.25 -4.87
C THR A 99 -3.58 -0.58 -3.91
N VAL A 100 -4.37 0.39 -4.37
CA VAL A 100 -5.41 1.02 -3.56
C VAL A 100 -6.57 1.50 -4.44
N THR A 101 -7.79 1.26 -3.99
CA THR A 101 -8.97 1.83 -4.63
C THR A 101 -9.21 3.26 -4.14
N LEU A 102 -9.47 4.15 -5.08
CA LEU A 102 -9.83 5.54 -4.84
C LEU A 102 -11.28 5.77 -5.27
N GLU A 103 -12.01 6.55 -4.49
CA GLU A 103 -13.30 7.12 -4.83
C GLU A 103 -13.22 8.63 -4.69
N ASN A 104 -13.53 9.37 -5.76
CA ASN A 104 -13.39 10.84 -5.80
C ASN A 104 -11.99 11.33 -5.36
N GLY A 105 -10.94 10.60 -5.73
CA GLY A 105 -9.56 10.88 -5.34
C GLY A 105 -9.18 10.52 -3.89
N ILE A 106 -10.11 10.02 -3.08
CA ILE A 106 -9.92 9.65 -1.67
C ILE A 106 -9.85 8.12 -1.56
N LYS A 107 -9.05 7.56 -0.65
CA LYS A 107 -9.01 6.10 -0.45
C LYS A 107 -10.38 5.56 -0.04
N HIS A 108 -10.90 4.61 -0.79
CA HIS A 108 -12.16 3.92 -0.48
C HIS A 108 -12.07 2.49 -1.03
N GLY A 109 -12.31 1.48 -0.19
CA GLY A 109 -12.07 0.09 -0.50
C GLY A 109 -10.78 -0.41 0.15
N THR A 110 -10.01 -1.26 -0.51
CA THR A 110 -8.84 -1.88 0.11
C THR A 110 -7.52 -1.38 -0.46
N GLU A 111 -6.59 -1.04 0.42
CA GLU A 111 -5.17 -0.92 0.10
C GLU A 111 -4.45 -2.26 0.37
N THR A 112 -3.64 -2.71 -0.58
CA THR A 112 -2.77 -3.87 -0.42
C THR A 112 -1.32 -3.43 -0.60
N LEU A 113 -0.44 -3.84 0.31
CA LEU A 113 1.01 -3.67 0.18
C LEU A 113 1.69 -4.99 -0.11
N TYR A 114 2.77 -4.95 -0.88
CA TYR A 114 3.55 -6.11 -1.28
C TYR A 114 5.01 -5.97 -0.89
N ASP A 115 5.69 -7.10 -0.66
CA ASP A 115 7.14 -7.15 -0.46
C ASP A 115 7.89 -7.12 -1.81
N PRO A 116 9.23 -7.04 -1.81
CA PRO A 116 10.02 -7.08 -3.05
C PRO A 116 9.89 -8.39 -3.84
N GLU A 117 9.39 -9.47 -3.24
CA GLU A 117 9.14 -10.75 -3.89
C GLU A 117 7.72 -10.86 -4.46
N GLY A 118 6.84 -9.90 -4.13
CA GLY A 118 5.45 -9.83 -4.56
C GLY A 118 4.46 -10.49 -3.58
N HIS A 119 4.90 -10.97 -2.41
CA HIS A 119 4.00 -11.49 -1.39
C HIS A 119 3.23 -10.35 -0.72
N MET A 120 2.01 -10.63 -0.30
CA MET A 120 1.16 -9.66 0.37
C MET A 120 1.69 -9.39 1.78
N LEU A 121 2.06 -8.13 2.07
CA LEU A 121 2.51 -7.72 3.40
C LEU A 121 1.38 -7.23 4.28
N ARG A 122 0.43 -6.50 3.68
CA ARG A 122 -0.64 -5.84 4.42
C ARG A 122 -1.87 -5.63 3.56
N LYS A 123 -3.03 -5.76 4.19
CA LYS A 123 -4.35 -5.40 3.65
C LYS A 123 -5.03 -4.44 4.62
N THR A 124 -5.35 -3.25 4.16
CA THR A 124 -5.97 -2.19 4.96
C THR A 124 -7.27 -1.73 4.29
N PRO A 125 -8.43 -1.99 4.89
CA PRO A 125 -9.70 -1.45 4.41
C PRO A 125 -9.85 0.03 4.78
N TYR A 126 -10.42 0.80 3.86
CA TYR A 126 -10.68 2.24 3.98
C TYR A 126 -12.11 2.58 3.56
N VAL A 127 -12.70 3.54 4.25
CA VAL A 127 -13.97 4.19 3.89
C VAL A 127 -13.75 5.71 4.02
N HIS A 128 -13.97 6.44 2.94
CA HIS A 128 -13.79 7.90 2.87
C HIS A 128 -12.44 8.41 3.43
N GLY A 129 -11.35 7.69 3.16
CA GLY A 129 -10.00 8.05 3.58
C GLY A 129 -9.60 7.56 4.97
N HIS A 130 -10.54 7.05 5.75
CA HIS A 130 -10.30 6.51 7.09
C HIS A 130 -10.19 4.99 7.06
N LYS A 131 -9.31 4.39 7.87
CA LYS A 131 -9.26 2.94 8.03
C LYS A 131 -10.57 2.46 8.66
N GLU A 132 -11.16 1.40 8.12
CA GLU A 132 -12.48 0.91 8.55
C GLU A 132 -12.54 -0.62 8.49
N GLY A 133 -12.68 -1.29 9.63
CA GLY A 133 -12.65 -2.74 9.74
C GLY A 133 -11.26 -3.30 10.06
N GLU A 134 -11.03 -4.56 9.68
CA GLU A 134 -9.81 -5.30 10.04
C GLU A 134 -8.64 -5.00 9.09
N GLU A 135 -7.61 -4.32 9.60
CA GLU A 135 -6.30 -4.29 8.97
C GLU A 135 -5.54 -5.57 9.31
N LYS A 136 -4.97 -6.24 8.29
CA LYS A 136 -4.21 -7.49 8.45
C LYS A 136 -2.82 -7.35 7.86
N ALA A 137 -1.81 -7.86 8.56
CA ALA A 137 -0.49 -8.12 8.01
C ALA A 137 -0.22 -9.62 7.97
N TYR A 138 0.59 -10.04 7.01
CA TYR A 138 0.79 -11.46 6.70
C TYR A 138 2.26 -11.85 6.78
N TYR A 139 2.48 -13.13 7.08
CA TYR A 139 3.76 -13.79 6.87
C TYR A 139 3.97 -14.08 5.37
N PRO A 140 5.21 -14.36 4.92
CA PRO A 140 5.49 -14.70 3.53
C PRO A 140 4.72 -15.92 3.01
N ASN A 141 4.31 -16.84 3.90
CA ASN A 141 3.47 -18.00 3.55
C ASN A 141 1.98 -17.64 3.34
N GLY A 142 1.58 -16.38 3.56
CA GLY A 142 0.21 -15.89 3.42
C GLY A 142 -0.65 -15.99 4.68
N GLU A 143 -0.14 -16.56 5.77
CA GLU A 143 -0.85 -16.64 7.04
C GLU A 143 -0.88 -15.29 7.76
N VAL A 144 -1.92 -15.05 8.56
CA VAL A 144 -2.08 -13.78 9.28
C VAL A 144 -1.05 -13.69 10.39
N MET A 145 -0.19 -12.69 10.31
CA MET A 145 0.80 -12.37 11.34
C MET A 145 0.18 -11.47 12.42
N VAL A 146 -0.59 -10.46 12.01
CA VAL A 146 -1.23 -9.49 12.90
C VAL A 146 -2.57 -9.05 12.31
N TYR A 147 -3.57 -8.81 13.16
CA TYR A 147 -4.71 -7.97 12.79
C TYR A 147 -5.04 -6.93 13.86
N VAL A 148 -5.63 -5.82 13.42
CA VAL A 148 -6.17 -4.74 14.27
C VAL A 148 -7.46 -4.23 13.65
N THR A 149 -8.51 -4.07 14.45
CA THR A 149 -9.76 -3.47 14.01
C THR A 149 -9.75 -1.95 14.18
N TYR A 150 -10.25 -1.24 13.16
CA TYR A 150 -10.40 0.20 13.14
C TYR A 150 -11.85 0.61 12.90
N VAL A 151 -12.25 1.73 13.49
CA VAL A 151 -13.51 2.45 13.20
C VAL A 151 -13.15 3.92 13.03
N ASN A 152 -13.50 4.51 11.89
CA ASN A 152 -13.19 5.90 11.52
C ASN A 152 -11.69 6.25 11.69
N GLY A 153 -10.80 5.31 11.34
CA GLY A 153 -9.35 5.49 11.44
C GLY A 153 -8.78 5.31 12.84
N VAL A 154 -9.62 5.02 13.85
CA VAL A 154 -9.21 4.83 15.25
C VAL A 154 -9.28 3.35 15.60
N LYS A 155 -8.26 2.81 16.29
CA LYS A 155 -8.27 1.42 16.77
C LYS A 155 -9.48 1.21 17.68
N HIS A 156 -10.34 0.26 17.35
CA HIS A 156 -11.53 -0.05 18.11
C HIS A 156 -11.94 -1.50 17.87
N GLY A 157 -12.05 -2.28 18.95
CA GLY A 157 -12.30 -3.71 18.89
C GLY A 157 -11.03 -4.57 19.09
N PRO A 158 -11.10 -5.85 18.69
CA PRO A 158 -10.03 -6.81 18.98
C PRO A 158 -8.79 -6.56 18.12
N ALA A 159 -7.67 -7.04 18.63
CA ALA A 159 -6.41 -7.12 17.92
C ALA A 159 -5.61 -8.34 18.39
N ALA A 160 -4.85 -8.96 17.49
CA ALA A 160 -3.98 -10.07 17.85
C ALA A 160 -2.72 -10.15 16.99
N LYS A 161 -1.69 -10.76 17.58
CA LYS A 161 -0.46 -11.20 16.91
C LYS A 161 -0.36 -12.70 17.01
N TYR A 162 0.00 -13.33 15.91
CA TYR A 162 0.24 -14.75 15.82
C TYR A 162 1.75 -15.01 15.69
N ASN A 163 2.17 -16.21 16.05
CA ASN A 163 3.45 -16.77 15.69
C ASN A 163 3.35 -17.45 14.30
N PRO A 164 4.48 -17.79 13.64
CA PRO A 164 4.45 -18.49 12.35
C PRO A 164 3.83 -19.89 12.37
N ASP A 165 3.62 -20.49 13.55
CA ASP A 165 2.93 -21.77 13.73
C ASP A 165 1.41 -21.61 13.92
N GLY A 166 0.90 -20.38 13.82
CA GLY A 166 -0.52 -20.04 14.02
C GLY A 166 -0.93 -19.87 15.49
N THR A 167 -0.03 -20.11 16.45
CA THR A 167 -0.33 -19.89 17.87
C THR A 167 -0.42 -18.39 18.17
N ILE A 168 -1.22 -18.03 19.17
CA ILE A 168 -1.43 -16.62 19.52
C ILE A 168 -0.25 -16.15 20.38
N ASN A 169 0.49 -15.16 19.87
CA ASN A 169 1.58 -14.50 20.58
C ASN A 169 1.06 -13.41 21.53
N GLN A 170 0.04 -12.66 21.10
CA GLN A 170 -0.52 -11.54 21.86
C GLN A 170 -1.97 -11.30 21.48
N LYS A 171 -2.80 -10.91 22.46
CA LYS A 171 -4.14 -10.35 22.26
C LYS A 171 -4.24 -8.99 22.93
N ALA A 172 -5.11 -8.17 22.40
CA ALA A 172 -5.47 -6.86 22.95
C ALA A 172 -6.89 -6.51 22.51
N THR A 173 -7.56 -5.70 23.32
CA THR A 173 -8.82 -5.05 22.94
C THR A 173 -8.63 -3.54 23.02
N TYR A 174 -9.07 -2.81 21.99
CA TYR A 174 -8.99 -1.36 21.97
C TYR A 174 -10.38 -0.74 22.04
N LYS A 175 -10.50 0.38 22.75
CA LYS A 175 -11.68 1.23 22.73
C LYS A 175 -11.25 2.67 22.47
N ASN A 176 -11.66 3.21 21.33
CA ASN A 176 -11.35 4.58 20.91
C ASN A 176 -9.85 4.92 20.99
N GLY A 177 -9.02 3.99 20.51
CA GLY A 177 -7.57 4.13 20.47
C GLY A 177 -6.86 3.71 21.75
N VAL A 178 -7.59 3.45 22.83
CA VAL A 178 -7.02 3.11 24.15
C VAL A 178 -7.04 1.59 24.34
N LEU A 179 -5.88 1.03 24.69
CA LEU A 179 -5.77 -0.38 25.09
C LEU A 179 -6.62 -0.61 26.34
N GLN A 180 -7.49 -1.61 26.30
CA GLN A 180 -8.22 -2.09 27.45
C GLN A 180 -7.37 -3.17 28.12
N GLU A 181 -7.07 -2.96 29.40
CA GLU A 181 -6.50 -4.00 30.24
C GLU A 181 -7.62 -4.98 30.61
N GLU A 182 -7.35 -6.28 30.49
CA GLU A 182 -8.25 -7.36 30.94
C GLU A 182 -8.03 -7.66 32.43
#